data_AF-A0A9P7MCQ2-F1
#
_entry.id   AF-A0A9P7MCQ2-F1
#
_cell.length_a   1.000
_cell.length_b   1.000
_cell.length_c   1.000
_cell.angle_alpha   90.00
_cell.angle_beta   90.00
_cell.angle_gamma   90.00
#
_symmetry.space_group_name_H-M   'P 1'
#
loop_
_entity.id
_entity.type
_entity.pdbx_description
1 polymer ?
#
loop_
_entity_poly.entity_id
_entity_poly.type
_entity_poly.pdbx_seq_one_letter_code
_entity_poly.pdbx_strand_id
1 'polypeptide(L)'
;MAPPTLSPLRTLQTKPTASRSPYIFPANCASVQLTWSPTTARFCSRIVLTTLIYYLCWASFVWTIAPLWEALNDAVEQFLLENASEEERQEYLEAVAQQEAEPYLAFLACPFATCEVEQPPYKISDPEWPAFLALHEDQQAQTEIKLACADIVRQTIELVPSFAKALEGKKIETRKIELEIRIPAAPPPERCIIGLMLTKEGIFMGSRPMDPYVADQIRTILYPKAVTVGAWTFVDSFCRRAAQSVAKSFGFSSTAPTETTVLEATPGFDGPLFQDFQLALNDATTTCMRQWEVVKDPPIRGSVTIDGVVELLAEDMVMYVSVSAWYHVVQKEFGAMLVKVERAAKIPRKPATS
;
A
#
# COMPACT_ATOMS: atom_id res chain seq x y z
N MET A 1 -27.82 -79.72 50.21
CA MET A 1 -26.85 -80.43 49.34
C MET A 1 -25.55 -80.55 50.12
N ALA A 2 -25.10 -81.79 50.30
CA ALA A 2 -23.90 -82.15 51.03
C ALA A 2 -22.60 -81.73 50.27
N PRO A 3 -21.46 -81.62 50.98
CA PRO A 3 -20.22 -80.92 50.57
C PRO A 3 -19.22 -81.95 49.94
N PRO A 4 -17.93 -81.65 49.62
CA PRO A 4 -16.92 -81.39 50.65
C PRO A 4 -15.75 -80.44 50.29
N THR A 5 -15.25 -79.85 51.36
CA THR A 5 -13.89 -79.39 51.67
C THR A 5 -12.78 -80.37 51.25
N LEU A 6 -11.66 -79.89 50.71
CA LEU A 6 -10.31 -80.39 51.03
C LEU A 6 -9.28 -79.24 50.96
N SER A 7 -8.39 -79.24 51.94
CA SER A 7 -7.39 -78.21 52.28
C SER A 7 -5.99 -78.59 51.73
N PRO A 8 -4.88 -77.93 52.18
CA PRO A 8 -3.88 -77.22 51.38
C PRO A 8 -2.63 -78.08 51.05
N LEU A 9 -1.62 -77.48 50.37
CA LEU A 9 -0.15 -77.70 50.50
C LEU A 9 0.54 -77.22 49.19
N ARG A 10 1.39 -76.21 49.26
CA ARG A 10 2.86 -76.30 49.42
C ARG A 10 3.59 -76.44 48.07
N THR A 11 4.27 -75.36 47.74
CA THR A 11 5.40 -75.19 46.82
C THR A 11 6.16 -76.47 46.46
N LEU A 12 6.27 -76.73 45.16
CA LEU A 12 7.40 -77.46 44.57
C LEU A 12 7.85 -76.77 43.28
N GLN A 13 9.04 -76.18 43.34
CA GLN A 13 9.82 -75.87 42.14
C GLN A 13 10.07 -77.16 41.36
N THR A 14 9.81 -77.13 40.06
CA THR A 14 10.53 -78.01 39.12
C THR A 14 10.86 -77.24 37.83
N LYS A 15 12.18 -77.13 37.65
CA LYS A 15 12.97 -76.82 36.46
C LYS A 15 12.23 -77.10 35.12
N PRO A 16 12.09 -76.12 34.22
CA PRO A 16 11.61 -76.41 32.87
C PRO A 16 12.72 -77.11 32.08
N THR A 17 12.51 -78.39 31.82
CA THR A 17 13.23 -79.16 30.80
C THR A 17 12.83 -78.61 29.44
N ALA A 18 13.75 -77.87 28.82
CA ALA A 18 13.58 -77.29 27.50
C ALA A 18 13.40 -78.39 26.44
N SER A 19 12.19 -78.49 25.90
CA SER A 19 11.90 -79.21 24.66
C SER A 19 12.51 -78.44 23.49
N ARG A 20 13.44 -79.09 22.78
CA ARG A 20 14.11 -78.60 21.57
C ARG A 20 13.08 -78.40 20.44
N SER A 21 12.85 -77.17 20.02
CA SER A 21 12.38 -76.89 18.66
C SER A 21 13.59 -76.75 17.73
N PRO A 22 13.49 -77.16 16.45
CA PRO A 22 14.57 -77.05 15.48
C PRO A 22 14.45 -75.70 14.77
N TYR A 23 14.62 -74.60 15.50
CA TYR A 23 14.84 -73.30 14.88
C TYR A 23 16.29 -72.90 15.15
N ILE A 24 17.11 -73.07 14.13
CA ILE A 24 18.48 -72.57 14.06
C ILE A 24 18.36 -71.03 14.04
N PHE A 25 18.40 -70.42 15.22
CA PHE A 25 18.76 -69.01 15.33
C PHE A 25 20.28 -68.92 15.26
N PRO A 26 20.86 -68.10 14.38
CA PRO A 26 22.30 -67.83 14.44
C PRO A 26 22.61 -67.21 15.80
N ALA A 27 23.29 -67.99 16.64
CA ALA A 27 23.88 -67.52 17.88
C ALA A 27 25.03 -66.58 17.51
N ASN A 28 24.70 -65.31 17.32
CA ASN A 28 25.58 -64.15 17.43
C ASN A 28 24.74 -62.87 17.36
N CYS A 29 23.85 -62.69 18.34
CA CYS A 29 23.47 -61.34 18.73
C CYS A 29 24.61 -60.82 19.60
N ALA A 30 25.60 -60.20 18.95
CA ALA A 30 26.54 -59.36 19.65
C ALA A 30 25.72 -58.35 20.47
N SER A 31 25.84 -58.40 21.79
CA SER A 31 25.38 -57.29 22.61
C SER A 31 26.19 -56.09 22.15
N VAL A 32 25.55 -55.16 21.44
CA VAL A 32 26.15 -53.88 21.13
C VAL A 32 26.21 -53.14 22.46
N GLN A 33 27.27 -53.42 23.23
CA GLN A 33 27.68 -52.54 24.30
C GLN A 33 28.04 -51.23 23.61
N LEU A 34 27.13 -50.25 23.70
CA LEU A 34 27.37 -48.86 23.37
C LEU A 34 28.46 -48.36 24.31
N THR A 35 29.70 -48.69 23.96
CA THR A 35 30.90 -48.15 24.58
C THR A 35 31.03 -46.76 24.00
N TRP A 36 30.51 -45.79 24.76
CA TRP A 36 30.66 -44.38 24.44
C TRP A 36 32.15 -44.08 24.37
N SER A 37 32.64 -43.72 23.18
CA SER A 37 34.00 -43.25 23.04
C SER A 37 34.18 -42.00 23.93
N PRO A 38 35.35 -41.78 24.53
CA PRO A 38 35.58 -40.65 25.43
C PRO A 38 35.35 -39.29 24.75
N THR A 39 35.28 -39.24 23.41
CA THR A 39 34.97 -38.03 22.64
C THR A 39 33.47 -37.76 22.50
N THR A 40 32.62 -38.79 22.36
CA THR A 40 31.15 -38.60 22.29
C THR A 40 30.55 -38.26 23.64
N ALA A 41 31.07 -38.82 24.73
CA ALA A 41 30.67 -38.45 26.09
C ALA A 41 30.97 -36.98 26.40
N ARG A 42 32.11 -36.45 25.93
CA ARG A 42 32.47 -35.03 26.05
C ARG A 42 31.57 -34.12 25.21
N PHE A 43 31.16 -34.55 24.03
CA PHE A 43 30.27 -33.77 23.16
C PHE A 43 28.85 -33.67 23.74
N CYS A 44 28.28 -34.79 24.21
CA CYS A 44 26.97 -34.78 24.87
C CYS A 44 26.98 -34.00 26.19
N SER A 45 28.05 -34.08 26.98
CA SER A 45 28.22 -33.26 28.19
C SER A 45 28.24 -31.76 27.88
N ARG A 46 28.86 -31.34 26.78
CA ARG A 46 28.87 -29.93 26.36
C ARG A 46 27.49 -29.46 25.91
N ILE A 47 26.74 -30.28 25.18
CA ILE A 47 25.36 -29.95 24.78
C ILE A 47 24.47 -29.78 26.02
N VAL A 48 24.50 -30.74 26.94
CA VAL A 48 23.70 -30.67 28.17
C VAL A 48 24.07 -29.46 29.03
N LEU A 49 25.36 -29.12 29.12
CA LEU A 49 25.82 -27.94 29.85
C LEU A 49 25.39 -26.64 29.17
N THR A 50 25.44 -26.56 27.83
CA THR A 50 24.94 -25.38 27.11
C THR A 50 23.43 -25.21 27.22
N THR A 51 22.66 -26.30 27.16
CA THR A 51 21.20 -26.23 27.34
C THR A 51 20.83 -25.86 28.77
N LEU A 52 21.59 -26.34 29.76
CA LEU A 52 21.37 -25.98 31.16
C LEU A 52 21.73 -24.53 31.45
N ILE A 53 22.84 -24.02 30.90
CA ILE A 53 23.20 -22.59 31.01
C ILE A 53 22.14 -21.71 30.33
N TYR A 54 21.68 -22.09 29.14
CA TYR A 54 20.63 -21.36 28.43
C TYR A 54 19.32 -21.36 29.24
N TYR A 55 18.94 -22.51 29.80
CA TYR A 55 17.74 -22.62 30.64
C TYR A 55 17.85 -21.76 31.91
N LEU A 56 19.00 -21.78 32.59
CA LEU A 56 19.22 -20.94 33.76
C LEU A 56 19.17 -19.44 33.41
N CYS A 57 19.74 -19.04 32.27
CA CYS A 57 19.69 -17.66 31.79
C CYS A 57 18.26 -17.22 31.44
N TRP A 58 17.52 -18.08 30.74
CA TRP A 58 16.10 -17.85 30.43
C TRP A 58 15.25 -17.78 31.70
N ALA A 59 15.45 -18.70 32.64
CA ALA A 59 14.74 -18.72 33.91
C ALA A 59 15.04 -17.46 34.74
N SER A 60 16.31 -17.03 34.83
CA SER A 60 16.64 -15.77 35.51
C SER A 60 15.97 -14.57 34.82
N PHE A 61 15.92 -14.54 33.49
CA PHE A 61 15.26 -13.46 32.76
C PHE A 61 13.76 -13.41 33.05
N VAL A 62 13.07 -14.55 33.02
CA VAL A 62 11.62 -14.62 33.28
C VAL A 62 11.29 -14.28 34.73
N TRP A 63 12.07 -14.75 35.70
CA TRP A 63 11.76 -14.56 37.11
C TRP A 63 12.16 -13.20 37.67
N THR A 64 13.22 -12.58 37.15
CA THR A 64 13.71 -11.31 37.71
C THR A 64 13.59 -10.14 36.75
N ILE A 65 13.89 -10.33 35.46
CA ILE A 65 14.00 -9.22 34.52
C ILE A 65 12.64 -8.82 33.96
N ALA A 66 11.80 -9.79 33.56
CA ALA A 66 10.47 -9.52 33.05
C ALA A 66 9.55 -8.77 34.06
N PRO A 67 9.39 -9.21 35.32
CA PRO A 67 8.54 -8.50 36.27
C PRO A 67 9.14 -7.16 36.70
N LEU A 68 10.47 -7.05 36.76
CA LEU A 68 11.14 -5.78 37.02
C LEU A 68 10.92 -4.80 35.87
N TRP A 69 11.01 -5.25 34.62
CA TRP A 69 10.79 -4.42 33.43
C TRP A 69 9.34 -3.91 33.36
N GLU A 70 8.37 -4.76 33.65
CA GLU A 70 6.96 -4.41 33.69
C GLU A 70 6.66 -3.40 34.81
N ALA A 71 7.18 -3.64 36.03
CA ALA A 71 7.06 -2.69 37.14
C ALA A 71 7.76 -1.35 36.88
N LEU A 72 8.88 -1.36 36.13
CA LEU A 72 9.61 -0.13 35.79
C LEU A 72 8.87 0.69 34.74
N ASN A 73 8.26 0.03 33.74
CA ASN A 73 7.42 0.72 32.75
C ASN A 73 6.17 1.32 33.39
N ASP A 74 5.49 0.57 34.25
CA ASP A 74 4.30 1.05 34.98
C ASP A 74 4.63 2.26 35.86
N ALA A 75 5.78 2.23 36.57
CA ALA A 75 6.25 3.37 37.36
C ALA A 75 6.63 4.59 36.51
N VAL A 76 7.23 4.39 35.33
CA VAL A 76 7.57 5.47 34.40
C VAL A 76 6.30 6.08 33.80
N GLU A 77 5.33 5.25 33.44
CA GLU A 77 4.02 5.67 32.93
C GLU A 77 3.27 6.50 33.97
N GLN A 78 3.25 6.04 35.22
CA GLN A 78 2.65 6.76 36.34
C GLN A 78 3.35 8.10 36.61
N PHE A 79 4.69 8.15 36.53
CA PHE A 79 5.46 9.38 36.68
C PHE A 79 5.24 10.38 35.54
N LEU A 80 5.11 9.90 34.29
CA LEU A 80 4.79 10.73 33.13
C LEU A 80 3.38 11.31 33.27
N LEU A 81 2.42 10.49 33.69
CA LEU A 81 1.07 10.94 34.00
C LEU A 81 1.08 11.99 35.11
N GLU A 82 1.77 11.78 36.23
CA GLU A 82 1.85 12.73 37.34
C GLU A 82 2.49 14.09 36.99
N ASN A 83 3.32 14.16 35.95
CA ASN A 83 3.95 15.42 35.48
C ASN A 83 3.28 16.05 34.24
N ALA A 84 2.42 15.32 33.53
CA ALA A 84 1.66 15.82 32.39
C ALA A 84 0.55 16.79 32.80
N SER A 85 0.19 17.72 31.92
CA SER A 85 -0.94 18.64 32.11
C SER A 85 -2.29 17.89 32.09
N GLU A 86 -3.35 18.46 32.68
CA GLU A 86 -4.65 17.79 32.77
C GLU A 86 -5.25 17.42 31.39
N GLU A 87 -4.96 18.21 30.37
CA GLU A 87 -5.39 17.99 28.98
C GLU A 87 -4.67 16.78 28.33
N GLU A 88 -3.34 16.68 28.48
CA GLU A 88 -2.54 15.56 27.96
C GLU A 88 -2.86 14.23 28.67
N ARG A 89 -3.24 14.28 29.96
CA ARG A 89 -3.71 13.10 30.70
C ARG A 89 -5.04 12.57 30.16
N GLN A 90 -5.96 13.47 29.84
CA GLN A 90 -7.24 13.09 29.24
C GLN A 90 -7.03 12.46 27.86
N GLU A 91 -6.19 13.05 27.02
CA GLU A 91 -5.85 12.49 25.71
C GLU A 91 -5.20 11.10 25.82
N TYR A 92 -4.32 10.89 26.80
CA TYR A 92 -3.70 9.59 27.05
C TYR A 92 -4.70 8.54 27.54
N LEU A 93 -5.56 8.88 28.51
CA LEU A 93 -6.58 7.98 29.03
C LEU A 93 -7.63 7.64 27.97
N GLU A 94 -7.99 8.60 27.13
CA GLU A 94 -8.86 8.39 25.98
C GLU A 94 -8.19 7.49 24.93
N ALA A 95 -6.89 7.65 24.66
CA ALA A 95 -6.14 6.78 23.77
C ALA A 95 -6.06 5.34 24.29
N VAL A 96 -5.80 5.14 25.58
CA VAL A 96 -5.79 3.81 26.22
C VAL A 96 -7.18 3.19 26.20
N ALA A 97 -8.23 3.95 26.53
CA ALA A 97 -9.61 3.48 26.49
C ALA A 97 -10.07 3.13 25.05
N GLN A 98 -9.66 3.91 24.04
CA GLN A 98 -9.89 3.60 22.63
C GLN A 98 -9.16 2.33 22.21
N GLN A 99 -7.94 2.11 22.71
CA GLN A 99 -7.15 0.91 22.44
C GLN A 99 -7.75 -0.35 23.10
N GLU A 100 -8.33 -0.23 24.29
CA GLU A 100 -9.10 -1.31 24.91
C GLU A 100 -10.47 -1.55 24.26
N ALA A 101 -11.05 -0.52 23.63
CA ALA A 101 -12.33 -0.60 22.94
C ALA A 101 -12.24 -1.31 21.57
N GLU A 102 -11.07 -1.39 20.94
CA GLU A 102 -10.89 -2.24 19.76
C GLU A 102 -10.95 -3.73 20.19
N PRO A 103 -11.94 -4.52 19.72
CA PRO A 103 -12.17 -5.88 20.20
C PRO A 103 -11.08 -6.90 19.78
N TYR A 104 -10.03 -6.45 19.07
CA TYR A 104 -8.91 -7.26 18.60
C TYR A 104 -7.59 -6.75 19.19
N LEU A 105 -6.73 -7.66 19.68
CA LEU A 105 -5.39 -7.38 20.20
C LEU A 105 -4.42 -6.88 19.13
N ALA A 106 -4.54 -7.38 17.90
CA ALA A 106 -3.68 -6.96 16.79
C ALA A 106 -4.35 -7.25 15.44
N PHE A 107 -4.10 -6.39 14.46
CA PHE A 107 -4.51 -6.57 13.07
C PHE A 107 -3.28 -6.66 12.16
N LEU A 108 -3.05 -7.83 11.57
CA LEU A 108 -2.01 -8.02 10.56
C LEU A 108 -2.62 -7.87 9.17
N ALA A 109 -2.40 -6.71 8.56
CA ALA A 109 -2.87 -6.40 7.22
C ALA A 109 -2.23 -7.32 6.16
N CYS A 110 -3.04 -7.87 5.25
CA CYS A 110 -2.53 -8.52 4.06
C CYS A 110 -2.48 -7.49 2.92
N PRO A 111 -1.29 -7.05 2.46
CA PRO A 111 -1.17 -5.95 1.51
C PRO A 111 -1.83 -6.26 0.15
N PHE A 112 -1.94 -7.52 -0.22
CA PHE A 112 -2.53 -7.96 -1.49
C PHE A 112 -4.06 -8.06 -1.47
N ALA A 113 -4.69 -7.89 -0.30
CA ALA A 113 -6.12 -8.15 -0.10
C ALA A 113 -6.89 -6.85 0.23
N THR A 114 -6.68 -5.81 -0.57
CA THR A 114 -7.50 -4.59 -0.53
C THR A 114 -8.84 -4.83 -1.20
N CYS A 115 -9.94 -4.46 -0.57
CA CYS A 115 -11.29 -4.53 -1.13
C CYS A 115 -11.96 -3.14 -1.15
N GLU A 116 -12.86 -2.97 -2.11
CA GLU A 116 -13.69 -1.77 -2.26
C GLU A 116 -15.11 -2.15 -1.88
N VAL A 117 -15.66 -1.47 -0.88
CA VAL A 117 -17.00 -1.72 -0.37
C VAL A 117 -17.89 -0.55 -0.79
N GLU A 118 -18.83 -0.82 -1.69
CA GLU A 118 -19.83 0.17 -2.08
C GLU A 118 -20.74 0.49 -0.89
N GLN A 119 -20.82 1.77 -0.55
CA GLN A 119 -21.64 2.24 0.55
C GLN A 119 -23.10 2.41 0.12
N PRO A 120 -24.07 2.20 1.02
CA PRO A 120 -25.46 2.50 0.72
C PRO A 120 -25.66 4.01 0.49
N PRO A 121 -26.73 4.42 -0.21
CA PRO A 121 -27.09 5.83 -0.37
C PRO A 121 -27.21 6.57 0.96
N TYR A 122 -27.05 7.88 0.93
CA TYR A 122 -27.14 8.74 2.11
C TYR A 122 -28.45 8.56 2.86
N LYS A 123 -28.35 8.47 4.19
CA LYS A 123 -29.50 8.42 5.07
C LYS A 123 -29.84 9.83 5.56
N ILE A 124 -31.12 10.06 5.84
CA ILE A 124 -31.59 11.31 6.44
C ILE A 124 -30.96 11.53 7.83
N SER A 125 -30.62 10.45 8.53
CA SER A 125 -29.96 10.49 9.84
C SER A 125 -28.48 10.89 9.78
N ASP A 126 -27.86 10.89 8.59
CA ASP A 126 -26.45 11.25 8.46
C ASP A 126 -26.25 12.76 8.69
N PRO A 127 -25.15 13.17 9.36
CA PRO A 127 -24.89 14.59 9.67
C PRO A 127 -24.62 15.45 8.42
N GLU A 128 -24.25 14.82 7.31
CA GLU A 128 -23.96 15.48 6.04
C GLU A 128 -25.23 15.83 5.26
N TRP A 129 -26.30 15.05 5.45
CA TRP A 129 -27.56 15.23 4.74
C TRP A 129 -28.21 16.62 4.95
N PRO A 130 -28.33 17.15 6.19
CA PRO A 130 -28.85 18.52 6.37
C PRO A 130 -27.94 19.57 5.73
N ALA A 131 -26.63 19.35 5.69
CA ALA A 131 -25.69 20.26 5.05
C ALA A 131 -25.88 20.29 3.52
N PHE A 132 -26.16 19.15 2.90
CA PHE A 132 -26.52 19.08 1.47
C PHE A 132 -27.83 19.80 1.16
N LEU A 133 -28.84 19.65 2.02
CA LEU A 133 -30.11 20.34 1.84
C LEU A 133 -29.94 21.86 1.94
N ALA A 134 -29.18 22.34 2.93
CA ALA A 134 -28.86 23.76 3.07
C ALA A 134 -28.12 24.28 1.84
N LEU A 135 -27.10 23.56 1.35
CA LEU A 135 -26.37 23.94 0.15
C LEU A 135 -27.26 23.96 -1.11
N HIS A 136 -28.20 23.03 -1.22
CA HIS A 136 -29.13 22.98 -2.35
C HIS A 136 -30.12 24.16 -2.33
N GLU A 137 -30.61 24.56 -1.16
CA GLU A 137 -31.52 25.69 -0.98
C GLU A 137 -30.81 27.04 -1.19
N ASP A 138 -29.57 27.18 -0.70
CA ASP A 138 -28.81 28.42 -0.72
C ASP A 138 -28.12 28.70 -2.07
N GLN A 139 -28.81 29.42 -2.96
CA GLN A 139 -28.23 29.84 -4.26
C GLN A 139 -27.02 30.77 -4.12
N GLN A 140 -26.97 31.58 -3.05
CA GLN A 140 -25.84 32.49 -2.79
C GLN A 140 -24.58 31.70 -2.42
N ALA A 141 -24.71 30.71 -1.54
CA ALA A 141 -23.60 29.83 -1.16
C ALA A 141 -23.06 29.04 -2.37
N GLN A 142 -23.95 28.55 -3.25
CA GLN A 142 -23.53 27.92 -4.50
C GLN A 142 -22.73 28.87 -5.40
N THR A 143 -23.13 30.14 -5.48
CA THR A 143 -22.44 31.14 -6.30
C THR A 143 -21.07 31.47 -5.72
N GLU A 144 -20.98 31.62 -4.40
CA GLU A 144 -19.71 31.84 -3.69
C GLU A 144 -18.73 30.68 -3.92
N ILE A 145 -19.20 29.44 -3.79
CA ILE A 145 -18.37 28.25 -4.04
C ILE A 145 -17.89 28.20 -5.50
N LYS A 146 -18.74 28.54 -6.46
CA LYS A 146 -18.36 28.60 -7.89
C LYS A 146 -17.31 29.68 -8.16
N LEU A 147 -17.45 30.85 -7.52
CA LEU A 147 -16.47 31.94 -7.63
C LEU A 147 -15.13 31.54 -7.01
N ALA A 148 -15.15 30.98 -5.79
CA ALA A 148 -13.95 30.49 -5.12
C ALA A 148 -13.23 29.42 -5.96
N CYS A 149 -13.97 28.48 -6.55
CA CYS A 149 -13.42 27.48 -7.47
C CYS A 149 -12.75 28.13 -8.68
N ALA A 150 -13.42 29.11 -9.31
CA ALA A 150 -12.85 29.84 -10.46
C ALA A 150 -11.58 30.63 -10.08
N ASP A 151 -11.51 31.19 -8.87
CA ASP A 151 -10.31 31.88 -8.38
C ASP A 151 -9.14 30.94 -8.15
N ILE A 152 -9.36 29.75 -7.57
CA ILE A 152 -8.31 28.73 -7.41
C ILE A 152 -7.81 28.28 -8.78
N VAL A 153 -8.69 28.08 -9.75
CA VAL A 153 -8.33 27.71 -11.13
C VAL A 153 -7.47 28.80 -11.78
N ARG A 154 -7.85 30.07 -11.63
CA ARG A 154 -7.07 31.21 -12.11
C ARG A 154 -5.66 31.21 -11.50
N GLN A 155 -5.56 31.08 -10.18
CA GLN A 155 -4.28 31.01 -9.48
C GLN A 155 -3.43 29.82 -9.96
N THR A 156 -4.05 28.65 -10.16
CA THR A 156 -3.36 27.43 -10.61
C THR A 156 -2.75 27.62 -12.00
N ILE A 157 -3.45 28.31 -12.90
CA ILE A 157 -2.95 28.57 -14.26
C ILE A 157 -1.83 29.62 -14.26
N GLU A 158 -1.91 30.62 -13.37
CA GLU A 158 -0.83 31.59 -13.17
C GLU A 158 0.45 30.92 -12.62
N LEU A 159 0.31 29.90 -11.77
CA LEU A 159 1.43 29.15 -11.19
C LEU A 159 2.16 28.25 -12.20
N VAL A 160 1.46 27.70 -13.20
CA VAL A 160 2.07 26.78 -14.16
C VAL A 160 2.91 27.56 -15.19
N PRO A 161 4.25 27.37 -15.22
CA PRO A 161 5.15 28.20 -16.02
C PRO A 161 4.92 28.07 -17.54
N SER A 162 4.39 26.93 -17.99
CA SER A 162 4.03 26.72 -19.40
C SER A 162 2.95 27.69 -19.87
N PHE A 163 1.94 27.93 -19.04
CA PHE A 163 0.86 28.85 -19.34
C PHE A 163 1.27 30.30 -19.03
N ALA A 164 1.99 30.54 -17.92
CA ALA A 164 2.51 31.87 -17.60
C ALA A 164 3.40 32.45 -18.73
N LYS A 165 4.24 31.61 -19.36
CA LYS A 165 5.03 32.00 -20.55
C LYS A 165 4.15 32.30 -21.77
N ALA A 166 3.14 31.47 -22.03
CA ALA A 166 2.23 31.67 -23.15
C ALA A 166 1.34 32.91 -23.00
N LEU A 167 1.09 33.32 -21.75
CA LEU A 167 0.26 34.46 -21.37
C LEU A 167 1.07 35.74 -21.15
N GLU A 168 2.40 35.70 -21.29
CA GLU A 168 3.32 36.84 -21.12
C GLU A 168 3.15 37.59 -19.77
N GLY A 169 2.70 36.90 -18.72
CA GLY A 169 2.44 37.51 -17.41
C GLY A 169 1.26 38.50 -17.38
N LYS A 170 0.39 38.47 -18.40
CA LYS A 170 -0.79 39.33 -18.49
C LYS A 170 -1.86 38.89 -17.49
N LYS A 171 -2.63 39.85 -16.98
CA LYS A 171 -3.72 39.59 -16.03
C LYS A 171 -4.79 38.71 -16.69
N ILE A 172 -5.16 37.63 -16.01
CA ILE A 172 -6.24 36.73 -16.43
C ILE A 172 -7.53 37.18 -15.75
N GLU A 173 -8.59 37.38 -16.52
CA GLU A 173 -9.92 37.71 -16.03
C GLU A 173 -10.89 36.55 -16.29
N THR A 174 -11.72 36.22 -15.31
CA THR A 174 -12.75 35.20 -15.48
C THR A 174 -13.95 35.80 -16.20
N ARG A 175 -14.26 35.31 -17.40
CA ARG A 175 -15.35 35.87 -18.22
C ARG A 175 -16.67 35.17 -17.97
N LYS A 176 -16.65 33.84 -17.93
CA LYS A 176 -17.85 33.02 -17.83
C LYS A 176 -17.56 31.80 -16.96
N ILE A 177 -18.48 31.50 -16.05
CA ILE A 177 -18.37 30.40 -15.10
C ILE A 177 -19.58 29.50 -15.33
N GLU A 178 -19.36 28.36 -15.98
CA GLU A 178 -20.37 27.33 -16.19
C GLU A 178 -20.03 26.13 -15.29
N LEU A 179 -20.14 26.33 -13.98
CA LEU A 179 -19.91 25.30 -12.98
C LEU A 179 -21.24 24.82 -12.41
N GLU A 180 -21.43 23.51 -12.36
CA GLU A 180 -22.58 22.83 -11.75
C GLU A 180 -22.12 22.11 -10.48
N ILE A 181 -22.85 22.32 -9.38
CA ILE A 181 -22.62 21.59 -8.13
C ILE A 181 -23.59 20.42 -8.12
N ARG A 182 -23.05 19.21 -8.11
CA ARG A 182 -23.81 17.97 -8.09
C ARG A 182 -23.56 17.23 -6.79
N ILE A 183 -24.66 16.86 -6.12
CA ILE A 183 -24.63 16.01 -4.92
C ILE A 183 -24.59 14.55 -5.40
N PRO A 184 -23.58 13.76 -5.02
CA PRO A 184 -23.53 12.35 -5.40
C PRO A 184 -24.65 11.55 -4.71
N ALA A 185 -25.17 10.52 -5.37
CA ALA A 185 -26.27 9.72 -4.84
C ALA A 185 -25.87 8.82 -3.66
N ALA A 186 -24.61 8.38 -3.63
CA ALA A 186 -24.02 7.60 -2.56
C ALA A 186 -22.65 8.20 -2.21
N PRO A 187 -22.21 8.03 -0.96
CA PRO A 187 -20.85 8.40 -0.58
C PRO A 187 -19.81 7.57 -1.34
N PRO A 188 -18.56 8.07 -1.42
CA PRO A 188 -17.46 7.34 -2.02
C PRO A 188 -17.31 5.94 -1.39
N PRO A 189 -16.92 4.93 -2.18
CA PRO A 189 -16.76 3.59 -1.68
C PRO A 189 -15.63 3.53 -0.63
N GLU A 190 -15.89 2.80 0.46
CA GLU A 190 -14.88 2.61 1.50
C GLU A 190 -13.82 1.61 1.04
N ARG A 191 -12.56 1.99 1.21
CA ARG A 191 -11.42 1.10 0.99
C ARG A 191 -11.20 0.31 2.26
N CYS A 192 -11.24 -1.00 2.16
CA CYS A 192 -10.96 -1.89 3.28
C CYS A 192 -9.72 -2.72 2.98
N ILE A 193 -8.98 -3.07 4.01
CA ILE A 193 -7.89 -4.04 3.91
C ILE A 193 -8.27 -5.29 4.67
N ILE A 194 -8.12 -6.44 4.02
CA ILE A 194 -8.34 -7.74 4.65
C ILE A 194 -7.04 -8.15 5.34
N GLY A 195 -7.15 -8.65 6.55
CA GLY A 195 -6.03 -9.06 7.37
C GLY A 195 -6.43 -10.08 8.43
N LEU A 196 -5.43 -10.56 9.16
CA LEU A 196 -5.65 -11.44 10.29
C LEU A 196 -5.90 -10.60 11.54
N MET A 197 -7.11 -10.69 12.08
CA MET A 197 -7.50 -10.13 13.37
C MET A 197 -7.19 -11.14 14.46
N LEU A 198 -6.33 -10.77 15.40
CA LEU A 198 -6.10 -11.53 16.62
C LEU A 198 -7.06 -11.00 17.68
N THR A 199 -8.11 -11.73 18.03
CA THR A 199 -8.98 -11.40 19.15
C THR A 199 -8.64 -12.28 20.36
N LYS A 200 -9.23 -11.99 21.53
CA LYS A 200 -9.08 -12.81 22.73
C LYS A 200 -9.58 -14.26 22.51
N GLU A 201 -10.43 -14.47 21.51
CA GLU A 201 -11.08 -15.76 21.21
C GLU A 201 -10.34 -16.58 20.12
N GLY A 202 -9.42 -15.96 19.36
CA GLY A 202 -8.67 -16.65 18.31
C GLY A 202 -8.18 -15.75 17.19
N ILE A 203 -7.72 -16.38 16.11
CA ILE A 203 -7.25 -15.71 14.89
C ILE A 203 -8.37 -15.79 13.85
N PHE A 204 -8.85 -14.64 13.39
CA PHE A 204 -9.93 -14.53 12.42
C PHE A 204 -9.47 -13.73 11.21
N MET A 205 -10.01 -14.04 10.03
CA MET A 205 -9.87 -13.14 8.88
C MET A 205 -10.87 -11.99 9.06
N GLY A 206 -10.39 -10.76 8.96
CA GLY A 206 -11.21 -9.57 9.10
C GLY A 206 -10.87 -8.52 8.08
N SER A 207 -11.76 -7.55 7.93
CA SER A 207 -11.54 -6.35 7.12
C SER A 207 -11.56 -5.13 8.02
N ARG A 208 -10.57 -4.25 7.88
CA ARG A 208 -10.54 -2.94 8.54
C ARG A 208 -10.72 -1.84 7.49
N PRO A 209 -11.54 -0.79 7.75
CA PRO A 209 -11.55 0.37 6.89
C PRO A 209 -10.16 1.01 6.89
N MET A 210 -9.72 1.41 5.72
CA MET A 210 -8.43 2.04 5.46
C MET A 210 -8.70 3.38 4.82
N ASP A 211 -7.85 4.35 5.14
CA ASP A 211 -7.86 5.63 4.47
C ASP A 211 -7.66 5.43 2.94
N PRO A 212 -8.55 5.97 2.09
CA PRO A 212 -8.48 5.68 0.67
C PRO A 212 -7.19 6.18 0.00
N TYR A 213 -6.55 7.23 0.54
CA TYR A 213 -5.25 7.71 0.05
C TYR A 213 -4.15 6.67 0.28
N VAL A 214 -4.07 6.10 1.48
CA VAL A 214 -3.15 5.00 1.80
C VAL A 214 -3.44 3.78 0.91
N ALA A 215 -4.71 3.47 0.64
CA ALA A 215 -5.07 2.35 -0.22
C ALA A 215 -4.54 2.53 -1.67
N ASP A 216 -4.64 3.73 -2.23
CA ASP A 216 -4.12 4.04 -3.56
C ASP A 216 -2.59 4.08 -3.61
N GLN A 217 -1.94 4.56 -2.54
CA GLN A 217 -0.49 4.44 -2.41
C GLN A 217 -0.04 2.97 -2.41
N ILE A 218 -0.66 2.14 -1.58
CA ILE A 218 -0.36 0.70 -1.51
C ILE A 218 -0.58 0.05 -2.88
N ARG A 219 -1.67 0.37 -3.56
CA ARG A 219 -1.97 -0.14 -4.90
C ARG A 219 -0.91 0.29 -5.93
N THR A 220 -0.45 1.52 -5.86
CA THR A 220 0.59 2.06 -6.76
C THR A 220 1.93 1.37 -6.54
N ILE A 221 2.28 1.08 -5.28
CA ILE A 221 3.51 0.37 -4.90
C ILE A 221 3.45 -1.11 -5.29
N LEU A 222 2.33 -1.78 -5.00
CA LEU A 222 2.18 -3.22 -5.27
C LEU A 222 1.98 -3.54 -6.75
N TYR A 223 1.25 -2.68 -7.47
CA TYR A 223 0.90 -2.89 -8.87
C TYR A 223 1.26 -1.66 -9.73
N PRO A 224 2.56 -1.40 -9.98
CA PRO A 224 3.00 -0.22 -10.73
C PRO A 224 2.73 -0.38 -12.23
N LYS A 225 1.50 -0.07 -12.67
CA LYS A 225 1.05 -0.22 -14.07
C LYS A 225 1.98 0.48 -15.06
N ALA A 226 2.38 1.72 -14.78
CA ALA A 226 3.27 2.49 -15.64
C ALA A 226 4.63 1.81 -15.86
N VAL A 227 5.19 1.18 -14.81
CA VAL A 227 6.47 0.46 -14.89
C VAL A 227 6.30 -0.81 -15.72
N THR A 228 5.20 -1.54 -15.55
CA THR A 228 4.96 -2.76 -16.35
C THR A 228 4.87 -2.46 -17.84
N VAL A 229 4.18 -1.39 -18.24
CA VAL A 229 4.08 -1.00 -19.64
C VAL A 229 5.40 -0.43 -20.15
N GLY A 230 6.11 0.39 -19.36
CA GLY A 230 7.46 0.86 -19.72
C GLY A 230 8.45 -0.30 -19.91
N ALA A 231 8.40 -1.31 -19.04
CA ALA A 231 9.20 -2.52 -19.18
C ALA A 231 8.83 -3.30 -20.45
N TRP A 232 7.55 -3.39 -20.78
CA TRP A 232 7.11 -4.03 -22.02
C TRP A 232 7.57 -3.27 -23.27
N THR A 233 7.46 -1.94 -23.28
CA THR A 233 7.94 -1.13 -24.41
C THR A 233 9.45 -1.15 -24.54
N PHE A 234 10.19 -1.26 -23.44
CA PHE A 234 11.62 -1.53 -23.47
C PHE A 234 11.92 -2.84 -24.22
N VAL A 235 11.28 -3.94 -23.81
CA VAL A 235 11.51 -5.26 -24.41
C VAL A 235 11.13 -5.27 -25.89
N ASP A 236 9.97 -4.72 -26.24
CA ASP A 236 9.50 -4.63 -27.63
C ASP A 236 10.45 -3.80 -28.50
N SER A 237 10.81 -2.59 -28.05
CA SER A 237 11.68 -1.69 -28.81
C SER A 237 13.11 -2.22 -28.93
N PHE A 238 13.65 -2.86 -27.89
CA PHE A 238 14.97 -3.49 -27.91
C PHE A 238 14.99 -4.67 -28.88
N CYS A 239 14.01 -5.58 -28.82
CA CYS A 239 13.90 -6.71 -29.74
C CYS A 239 13.76 -6.25 -31.20
N ARG A 240 12.95 -5.23 -31.46
CA ARG A 240 12.78 -4.66 -32.81
C ARG A 240 14.07 -4.05 -33.33
N ARG A 241 14.81 -3.30 -32.51
CA ARG A 241 16.10 -2.70 -32.87
C ARG A 241 17.19 -3.74 -33.08
N ALA A 242 17.28 -4.74 -32.21
CA ALA A 242 18.20 -5.86 -32.35
C ALA A 242 17.94 -6.64 -33.66
N ALA A 243 16.68 -6.93 -33.98
CA ALA A 243 16.30 -7.56 -35.24
C ALA A 243 16.70 -6.72 -36.46
N GLN A 244 16.53 -5.38 -36.39
CA GLN A 244 16.95 -4.47 -37.46
C GLN A 244 18.48 -4.40 -37.60
N SER A 245 19.23 -4.41 -36.50
CA SER A 245 20.70 -4.40 -36.49
C SER A 245 21.25 -5.68 -37.12
N VAL A 246 20.66 -6.83 -36.77
CA VAL A 246 20.98 -8.12 -37.37
C VAL A 246 20.60 -8.15 -38.86
N ALA A 247 19.41 -7.70 -39.24
CA ALA A 247 18.99 -7.63 -40.64
C ALA A 247 19.90 -6.73 -41.50
N LYS A 248 20.33 -5.58 -40.96
CA LYS A 248 21.32 -4.68 -41.60
C LYS A 248 22.67 -5.38 -41.78
N SER A 249 23.12 -6.16 -40.79
CA SER A 249 24.37 -6.91 -40.89
C SER A 249 24.33 -8.02 -41.95
N PHE A 250 23.14 -8.55 -42.25
CA PHE A 250 22.91 -9.52 -43.33
C PHE A 250 22.58 -8.88 -44.69
N GLY A 251 22.69 -7.56 -44.83
CA GLY A 251 22.49 -6.87 -46.10
C GLY A 251 21.03 -6.74 -46.55
N PHE A 252 20.06 -7.05 -45.68
CA PHE A 252 18.65 -6.77 -45.96
C PHE A 252 18.38 -5.29 -45.67
N SER A 253 18.66 -4.43 -46.66
CA SER A 253 18.34 -3.00 -46.59
C SER A 253 16.83 -2.79 -46.73
N SER A 254 16.14 -2.62 -45.60
CA SER A 254 14.78 -2.09 -45.56
C SER A 254 14.82 -0.58 -45.83
N THR A 255 14.14 -0.14 -46.89
CA THR A 255 14.12 1.25 -47.35
C THR A 255 13.20 2.13 -46.49
N ALA A 256 13.77 3.26 -46.03
CA ALA A 256 13.18 4.53 -45.53
C ALA A 256 12.88 4.73 -44.02
N PRO A 257 13.01 5.98 -43.50
CA PRO A 257 14.19 6.85 -43.60
C PRO A 257 14.66 7.31 -42.21
N THR A 258 15.96 7.54 -42.05
CA THR A 258 16.59 8.72 -41.40
C THR A 258 18.09 8.53 -41.53
N GLU A 259 18.72 9.44 -42.26
CA GLU A 259 20.15 9.57 -42.40
C GLU A 259 20.79 9.78 -41.02
N THR A 260 21.81 8.99 -40.70
CA THR A 260 22.78 9.40 -39.68
C THR A 260 24.16 9.16 -40.27
N THR A 261 24.80 10.28 -40.58
CA THR A 261 26.19 10.42 -40.99
C THR A 261 27.08 9.63 -40.03
N VAL A 262 27.80 8.67 -40.59
CA VAL A 262 28.79 7.85 -39.90
C VAL A 262 29.94 8.75 -39.46
N LEU A 263 30.10 8.94 -38.15
CA LEU A 263 31.38 9.35 -37.56
C LEU A 263 32.05 8.11 -36.97
N GLU A 264 33.31 7.91 -37.37
CA GLU A 264 34.24 6.85 -37.01
C GLU A 264 34.16 6.41 -35.55
N ALA A 265 34.02 5.10 -35.35
CA ALA A 265 34.05 4.43 -34.07
C ALA A 265 35.50 4.17 -33.63
N THR A 266 35.93 4.81 -32.54
CA THR A 266 37.00 4.33 -31.66
C THR A 266 36.52 3.08 -30.92
N PRO A 267 37.38 2.07 -30.66
CA PRO A 267 37.00 0.84 -29.96
C PRO A 267 36.96 1.09 -28.45
N GLY A 268 36.00 1.92 -28.02
CA GLY A 268 35.48 1.92 -26.65
C GLY A 268 34.32 0.94 -26.54
N PHE A 269 33.85 0.69 -25.34
CA PHE A 269 32.68 -0.13 -24.98
C PHE A 269 31.34 0.37 -25.58
N ASP A 270 31.37 1.19 -26.63
CA ASP A 270 30.27 1.90 -27.27
C ASP A 270 29.86 1.20 -28.59
N GLY A 271 29.48 -0.08 -28.48
CA GLY A 271 28.93 -0.81 -29.63
C GLY A 271 27.55 -0.29 -30.07
N PRO A 272 27.11 -0.53 -31.31
CA PRO A 272 25.77 -0.16 -31.80
C PRO A 272 24.64 -0.71 -30.91
N LEU A 273 24.87 -1.85 -30.25
CA LEU A 273 23.95 -2.46 -29.30
C LEU A 273 23.74 -1.63 -28.03
N PHE A 274 24.76 -0.90 -27.57
CA PHE A 274 24.62 0.03 -26.44
C PHE A 274 23.77 1.24 -26.83
N GLN A 275 23.93 1.76 -28.04
CA GLN A 275 23.10 2.84 -28.56
C GLN A 275 21.63 2.40 -28.74
N ASP A 276 21.39 1.19 -29.26
CA ASP A 276 20.06 0.60 -29.37
C ASP A 276 19.39 0.41 -28.00
N PHE A 277 20.16 0.00 -26.99
CA PHE A 277 19.70 -0.11 -25.61
C PHE A 277 19.31 1.25 -25.02
N GLN A 278 20.16 2.28 -25.17
CA GLN A 278 19.85 3.64 -24.68
C GLN A 278 18.59 4.21 -25.35
N LEU A 279 18.40 3.97 -26.63
CA LEU A 279 17.19 4.37 -27.34
C LEU A 279 15.95 3.59 -26.85
N ALA A 280 16.07 2.28 -26.62
CA ALA A 280 14.99 1.47 -26.04
C ALA A 280 14.63 1.92 -24.63
N LEU A 281 15.63 2.29 -23.84
CA LEU A 281 15.45 2.83 -22.50
C LEU A 281 14.76 4.20 -22.54
N ASN A 282 15.11 5.08 -23.48
CA ASN A 282 14.41 6.35 -23.65
C ASN A 282 12.95 6.20 -24.09
N ASP A 283 12.65 5.23 -24.96
CA ASP A 283 11.26 4.90 -25.33
C ASP A 283 10.48 4.38 -24.12
N ALA A 284 11.12 3.53 -23.30
CA ALA A 284 10.54 3.00 -22.08
C ALA A 284 10.29 4.07 -21.02
N THR A 285 11.25 4.95 -20.77
CA THR A 285 11.13 6.03 -19.78
C THR A 285 10.07 7.03 -20.21
N THR A 286 10.02 7.42 -21.48
CA THR A 286 8.96 8.31 -21.99
C THR A 286 7.58 7.67 -21.91
N THR A 287 7.46 6.36 -22.16
CA THR A 287 6.20 5.63 -21.97
C THR A 287 5.79 5.60 -20.51
N CYS A 288 6.72 5.25 -19.61
CA CYS A 288 6.50 5.21 -18.17
C CYS A 288 6.06 6.58 -17.66
N MET A 289 6.75 7.66 -18.01
CA MET A 289 6.40 9.02 -17.59
C MET A 289 5.03 9.48 -18.13
N ARG A 290 4.65 9.05 -19.34
CA ARG A 290 3.33 9.36 -19.91
C ARG A 290 2.18 8.66 -19.19
N GLN A 291 2.43 7.46 -18.68
CA GLN A 291 1.44 6.64 -18.00
C GLN A 291 1.52 6.71 -16.48
N TRP A 292 2.52 7.41 -15.95
CA TRP A 292 2.67 7.61 -14.53
C TRP A 292 1.53 8.49 -14.03
N GLU A 293 0.58 7.88 -13.36
CA GLU A 293 -0.50 8.59 -12.68
C GLU A 293 -0.03 8.92 -11.26
N VAL A 294 -0.07 10.21 -10.92
CA VAL A 294 0.13 10.64 -9.53
C VAL A 294 -1.09 10.19 -8.72
N VAL A 295 -0.85 9.61 -7.55
CA VAL A 295 -1.93 9.27 -6.59
C VAL A 295 -2.70 10.55 -6.29
N LYS A 296 -3.99 10.53 -6.60
CA LYS A 296 -4.89 11.66 -6.38
C LYS A 296 -5.51 11.50 -5.00
N ASP A 297 -5.71 12.61 -4.30
CA ASP A 297 -6.44 12.56 -3.05
C ASP A 297 -7.90 12.17 -3.35
N PRO A 298 -8.37 11.05 -2.77
CA PRO A 298 -9.72 10.57 -3.02
C PRO A 298 -10.76 11.46 -2.33
N PRO A 299 -12.00 11.50 -2.85
CA PRO A 299 -13.05 12.26 -2.22
C PRO A 299 -13.40 11.69 -0.85
N ILE A 300 -13.51 12.59 0.12
CA ILE A 300 -13.97 12.27 1.47
C ILE A 300 -15.50 12.17 1.46
N ARG A 301 -16.07 11.38 2.37
CA ARG A 301 -17.51 11.35 2.65
C ARG A 301 -18.03 12.78 2.92
N GLY A 302 -19.22 13.12 2.44
CA GLY A 302 -19.77 14.47 2.63
C GLY A 302 -19.28 15.50 1.61
N SER A 303 -18.56 15.07 0.57
CA SER A 303 -18.13 15.93 -0.53
C SER A 303 -19.16 15.99 -1.67
N VAL A 304 -19.25 17.15 -2.31
CA VAL A 304 -20.00 17.38 -3.55
C VAL A 304 -19.05 17.55 -4.71
N THR A 305 -19.47 17.08 -5.89
CA THR A 305 -18.75 17.29 -7.14
C THR A 305 -19.10 18.65 -7.71
N ILE A 306 -18.08 19.41 -8.10
CA ILE A 306 -18.21 20.64 -8.87
C ILE A 306 -17.59 20.38 -10.23
N ASP A 307 -18.45 20.25 -11.23
CA ASP A 307 -18.03 19.95 -12.60
C ASP A 307 -18.47 21.07 -13.52
N GLY A 308 -17.61 21.41 -14.48
CA GLY A 308 -17.98 22.36 -15.52
C GLY A 308 -16.80 22.98 -16.25
N VAL A 309 -17.06 24.12 -16.88
CA VAL A 309 -16.08 24.85 -17.67
C VAL A 309 -16.00 26.30 -17.21
N VAL A 310 -14.76 26.78 -17.06
CA VAL A 310 -14.46 28.18 -16.79
C VAL A 310 -13.80 28.78 -18.03
N GLU A 311 -14.39 29.86 -18.53
CA GLU A 311 -13.80 30.67 -19.58
C GLU A 311 -12.91 31.74 -18.95
N LEU A 312 -11.61 31.64 -19.22
CA LEU A 312 -10.62 32.61 -18.81
C LEU A 312 -10.21 33.46 -19.99
N LEU A 313 -10.26 34.78 -19.79
CA LEU A 313 -9.87 35.79 -20.76
C LEU A 313 -8.52 36.36 -20.35
N ALA A 314 -7.54 36.23 -21.22
CA ALA A 314 -6.32 37.03 -21.20
C ALA A 314 -6.39 38.07 -22.32
N GLU A 315 -5.54 39.10 -22.29
CA GLU A 315 -5.64 40.22 -23.24
C GLU A 315 -5.65 39.80 -24.72
N ASP A 316 -4.89 38.76 -25.08
CA ASP A 316 -4.76 38.27 -26.46
C ASP A 316 -5.23 36.82 -26.64
N MET A 317 -5.79 36.18 -25.61
CA MET A 317 -6.13 34.76 -25.65
C MET A 317 -7.37 34.43 -24.80
N VAL A 318 -8.21 33.53 -25.30
CA VAL A 318 -9.31 32.90 -24.55
C VAL A 318 -8.94 31.45 -24.27
N MET A 319 -9.13 31.02 -23.03
CA MET A 319 -8.95 29.64 -22.59
C MET A 319 -10.27 29.07 -22.08
N TYR A 320 -10.55 27.84 -22.49
CA TYR A 320 -11.63 27.01 -21.97
C TYR A 320 -11.01 25.95 -21.07
N VAL A 321 -11.32 26.02 -19.79
CA VAL A 321 -10.74 25.16 -18.76
C VAL A 321 -11.84 24.30 -18.18
N SER A 322 -11.77 23.00 -18.41
CA SER A 322 -12.63 22.03 -17.74
C SER A 322 -12.11 21.81 -16.33
N VAL A 323 -13.02 21.89 -15.37
CA VAL A 323 -12.73 21.77 -13.94
C VAL A 323 -13.63 20.68 -13.38
N SER A 324 -13.02 19.77 -12.63
CA SER A 324 -13.72 18.80 -11.80
C SER A 324 -13.10 18.84 -10.41
N ALA A 325 -13.86 19.26 -9.41
CA ALA A 325 -13.38 19.48 -8.06
C ALA A 325 -14.30 18.81 -7.04
N TRP A 326 -13.74 18.44 -5.90
CA TRP A 326 -14.49 17.97 -4.74
C TRP A 326 -14.54 19.07 -3.68
N TYR A 327 -15.72 19.35 -3.15
CA TYR A 327 -15.90 20.34 -2.08
C TYR A 327 -16.58 19.69 -0.88
N HIS A 328 -15.96 19.80 0.29
CA HIS A 328 -16.48 19.23 1.52
C HIS A 328 -17.46 20.20 2.18
N VAL A 329 -18.73 19.83 2.30
CA VAL A 329 -19.80 20.78 2.68
C VAL A 329 -19.74 21.17 4.16
N VAL A 330 -19.39 20.23 5.05
CA VAL A 330 -19.32 20.49 6.50
C VAL A 330 -18.10 21.33 6.88
N GLN A 331 -16.91 20.92 6.42
CA GLN A 331 -15.64 21.62 6.66
C GLN A 331 -15.50 22.92 5.85
N LYS A 332 -16.25 23.10 4.76
CA LYS A 332 -16.16 24.22 3.82
C LYS A 332 -14.78 24.35 3.15
N GLU A 333 -14.18 23.21 2.83
CA GLU A 333 -12.85 23.14 2.22
C GLU A 333 -12.92 22.48 0.84
N PHE A 334 -12.03 22.92 -0.06
CA PHE A 334 -11.84 22.26 -1.35
C PHE A 334 -10.86 21.10 -1.19
N GLY A 335 -11.29 19.93 -1.64
CA GLY A 335 -10.43 18.75 -1.77
C GLY A 335 -9.67 18.76 -3.10
N ALA A 336 -9.41 17.56 -3.63
CA ALA A 336 -8.72 17.40 -4.91
C ALA A 336 -9.46 18.13 -6.06
N MET A 337 -8.71 18.91 -6.83
CA MET A 337 -9.20 19.59 -8.02
C MET A 337 -8.41 19.13 -9.26
N LEU A 338 -9.14 18.67 -10.27
CA LEU A 338 -8.61 18.35 -11.59
C LEU A 338 -8.91 19.51 -12.54
N VAL A 339 -7.84 20.16 -13.00
CA VAL A 339 -7.91 21.25 -13.97
C VAL A 339 -7.34 20.76 -15.30
N LYS A 340 -8.13 20.87 -16.37
CA LYS A 340 -7.73 20.50 -17.72
C LYS A 340 -8.04 21.63 -18.68
N VAL A 341 -7.00 22.15 -19.34
CA VAL A 341 -7.19 23.11 -20.43
C VAL A 341 -7.64 22.34 -21.68
N GLU A 342 -8.87 22.57 -22.14
CA GLU A 342 -9.42 21.91 -23.33
C GLU A 342 -9.04 22.65 -24.60
N ARG A 343 -9.13 23.98 -24.57
CA ARG A 343 -8.87 24.82 -25.74
C ARG A 343 -8.27 26.15 -25.32
N ALA A 344 -7.22 26.57 -26.01
CA ALA A 344 -6.66 27.91 -25.93
C ALA A 344 -6.62 28.52 -27.34
N ALA A 345 -7.20 29.70 -27.52
CA ALA A 345 -7.30 30.37 -28.82
C ALA A 345 -6.92 31.84 -28.71
N LYS A 346 -6.07 32.32 -29.63
CA LYS A 346 -5.72 33.74 -29.71
C LYS A 346 -6.92 34.55 -30.22
N ILE A 347 -7.16 35.70 -29.61
CA ILE A 347 -8.21 36.62 -30.03
C ILE A 347 -7.72 37.35 -31.29
N PRO A 348 -8.48 37.34 -32.40
CA PRO A 348 -8.10 38.09 -33.58
C PRO A 348 -8.14 39.59 -33.27
N ARG A 349 -6.98 40.26 -33.31
CA ARG A 349 -6.89 41.71 -33.18
C ARG A 349 -7.62 42.36 -34.36
N LYS A 350 -8.61 43.21 -34.10
CA LYS A 350 -9.18 44.07 -35.14
C LYS A 350 -8.07 45.00 -35.64
N PRO A 351 -7.84 45.13 -36.96
CA PRO A 351 -6.88 46.09 -37.46
C PRO A 351 -7.32 47.50 -37.04
N ALA A 352 -6.40 48.27 -36.48
CA ALA A 352 -6.67 49.66 -36.10
C ALA A 352 -7.07 50.44 -37.36
N THR A 353 -8.28 51.00 -37.37
CA THR A 353 -8.71 51.94 -38.40
C THR A 353 -7.92 53.23 -38.20
N SER A 354 -6.94 53.46 -39.07
CA SER A 354 -6.16 54.70 -39.18
C SER A 354 -6.98 55.86 -39.73
#